data_AF-A0A069NGK0-F1
#
_entry.id   AF-A0A069NGK0-F1
#
_cell.length_a   1.000
_cell.length_b   1.000
_cell.length_c   1.000
_cell.angle_alpha   90.00
_cell.angle_beta   90.00
_cell.angle_gamma   90.00
#
_symmetry.space_group_name_H-M   'P 1'
#
loop_
_entity.id
_entity.type
_entity.pdbx_description
1 polymer ?
#
loop_
_entity_poly.entity_id
_entity_poly.type
_entity_poly.pdbx_seq_one_letter_code
_entity_poly.pdbx_strand_id
1 'polypeptide(L)'
;MLLADGSIALSSAPKENFTRPAADPLFRSAAVNYGNRAVGVVLTGNLEDGASGLKAIHACGGYTIIHDPTTCVALDMPQAARKAVPADVVAPIEDIGPAIVKALTDPSSKGLR
;
A
#
# COMPACT_ATOMS: atom_id res chain seq x y z
N MET A 1 12.82 1.81 -6.09
CA MET A 1 12.83 2.66 -4.88
C MET A 1 12.52 1.74 -3.72
N LEU A 2 13.26 1.84 -2.63
CA LEU A 2 13.14 1.00 -1.43
C LEU A 2 13.30 1.88 -0.19
N LEU A 3 12.73 1.46 0.94
CA LEU A 3 13.00 2.02 2.26
C LEU A 3 14.04 1.17 2.99
N ALA A 4 15.05 1.82 3.57
CA ALA A 4 16.08 1.19 4.38
C ALA A 4 16.61 2.19 5.41
N ASP A 5 16.63 1.81 6.68
CA ASP A 5 17.24 2.59 7.79
C ASP A 5 16.75 4.05 7.88
N GLY A 6 15.45 4.28 7.65
CA GLY A 6 14.86 5.63 7.66
C GLY A 6 15.21 6.48 6.44
N SER A 7 15.84 5.91 5.42
CA SER A 7 16.21 6.56 4.17
C SER A 7 15.52 5.93 2.96
N ILE A 8 15.49 6.66 1.85
CA ILE A 8 15.01 6.17 0.56
C ILE A 8 16.22 5.75 -0.28
N ALA A 9 16.27 4.49 -0.67
CA ALA A 9 17.26 3.96 -1.58
C ALA A 9 16.70 3.88 -3.01
N LEU A 10 17.46 4.41 -3.97
CA LEU A 10 17.21 4.20 -5.40
C LEU A 10 17.96 2.96 -5.85
N SER A 11 17.25 2.04 -6.49
CA SER A 11 17.80 0.77 -6.96
C SER A 11 17.66 0.66 -8.47
N SER A 12 18.72 0.16 -9.10
CA SER A 12 18.77 -0.18 -10.53
C SER A 12 18.45 -1.65 -10.79
N ALA A 13 17.88 -2.35 -9.81
CA ALA A 13 17.37 -3.72 -9.96
C ALA A 13 16.43 -3.86 -11.18
N PRO A 14 16.20 -5.10 -11.66
CA PRO A 14 15.27 -5.36 -12.75
C PRO A 14 13.90 -4.74 -12.51
N LYS A 15 13.21 -4.41 -13.61
CA LYS A 15 11.83 -3.91 -13.53
C LYS A 15 10.93 -4.97 -12.88
N GLU A 16 9.95 -4.50 -12.13
CA GLU A 16 8.87 -5.33 -11.61
C GLU A 16 7.55 -4.78 -12.15
N ASN A 17 6.61 -5.65 -12.53
CA ASN A 17 5.37 -5.24 -13.19
C ASN A 17 5.61 -4.31 -14.41
N PHE A 18 6.68 -4.59 -15.17
CA PHE A 18 7.14 -3.82 -16.33
C PHE A 18 7.54 -2.35 -16.05
N THR A 19 7.58 -1.93 -14.79
CA THR A 19 7.75 -0.53 -14.39
C THR A 19 9.00 -0.34 -13.51
N ARG A 20 9.58 0.86 -13.58
CA ARG A 20 10.57 1.36 -12.61
C ARG A 20 10.42 2.89 -12.50
N PRO A 21 10.10 3.44 -11.33
CA PRO A 21 9.92 2.76 -10.04
C PRO A 21 8.64 1.92 -10.00
N ALA A 22 8.66 0.81 -9.25
CA ALA A 22 7.49 -0.05 -9.00
C ALA A 22 7.05 0.09 -7.52
N ALA A 23 5.74 0.03 -7.27
CA ALA A 23 5.12 0.13 -5.96
C ALA A 23 5.34 -1.12 -5.11
N ASP A 24 5.35 -2.30 -5.71
CA ASP A 24 5.54 -3.57 -5.01
C ASP A 24 6.87 -3.64 -4.21
N PRO A 25 8.05 -3.33 -4.78
CA PRO A 25 9.29 -3.23 -4.03
C PRO A 25 9.25 -2.21 -2.89
N LEU A 26 8.64 -1.05 -3.13
CA LEU A 26 8.52 0.01 -2.13
C LEU A 26 7.71 -0.51 -0.93
N PHE A 27 6.53 -1.07 -1.18
CA PHE A 27 5.66 -1.60 -0.12
C PHE A 27 6.28 -2.79 0.60
N ARG A 28 6.96 -3.71 -0.10
CA ARG A 28 7.66 -4.81 0.59
C ARG A 28 8.78 -4.30 1.49
N SER A 29 9.56 -3.33 1.04
CA SER A 29 10.59 -2.73 1.89
C SER A 29 9.98 -2.00 3.09
N ALA A 30 8.85 -1.30 2.91
CA ALA A 30 8.15 -0.65 4.00
C ALA A 30 7.60 -1.67 5.01
N ALA A 31 7.01 -2.77 4.55
CA ALA A 31 6.47 -3.83 5.38
C ALA A 31 7.56 -4.43 6.30
N VAL A 32 8.73 -4.73 5.74
CA VAL A 32 9.84 -5.33 6.50
C VAL A 32 10.46 -4.34 7.49
N ASN A 33 10.62 -3.06 7.12
CA ASN A 33 11.29 -2.08 7.97
C ASN A 33 10.38 -1.49 9.07
N TYR A 34 9.08 -1.36 8.80
CA TYR A 34 8.16 -0.64 9.68
C TYR A 34 7.08 -1.53 10.31
N GLY A 35 6.83 -2.72 9.75
CA GLY A 35 5.84 -3.66 10.30
C GLY A 35 4.47 -3.01 10.44
N ASN A 36 3.92 -3.07 11.65
CA ASN A 36 2.62 -2.49 11.98
C ASN A 36 2.59 -0.95 11.87
N ARG A 37 3.74 -0.27 11.92
CA ARG A 37 3.82 1.19 11.75
C ARG A 37 3.67 1.65 10.31
N ALA A 38 3.50 0.73 9.35
CA ALA A 38 3.29 1.06 7.95
C ALA A 38 1.79 1.20 7.62
N VAL A 39 1.44 2.25 6.88
CA VAL A 39 0.14 2.40 6.22
C VAL A 39 0.35 2.30 4.71
N GLY A 40 -0.17 1.24 4.09
CA GLY A 40 -0.12 1.02 2.65
C GLY A 40 -1.42 1.49 1.98
N VAL A 41 -1.30 2.25 0.90
CA VAL A 41 -2.45 2.80 0.16
C VAL A 41 -2.30 2.50 -1.33
N VAL A 42 -3.26 1.78 -1.92
CA VAL A 42 -3.33 1.57 -3.38
C VAL A 42 -4.41 2.47 -3.96
N LEU A 43 -4.01 3.32 -4.92
CA LEU A 43 -4.89 4.27 -5.62
C LEU A 43 -5.20 3.79 -7.04
N THR A 44 -5.99 4.60 -7.75
CA THR A 44 -6.31 4.39 -9.17
C THR A 44 -5.05 4.22 -10.02
N GLY A 45 -5.12 3.32 -11.00
CA GLY A 45 -4.12 3.15 -12.05
C GLY A 45 -4.17 1.77 -12.70
N ASN A 46 -3.27 1.57 -13.66
CA ASN A 46 -3.28 0.38 -14.53
C ASN A 46 -2.37 -0.72 -14.01
N LEU A 47 -2.60 -1.96 -14.45
CA LEU A 47 -1.85 -3.16 -14.07
C LEU A 47 -1.97 -3.48 -12.57
N GLU A 48 -1.09 -4.34 -12.06
CA GLU A 48 -1.23 -4.96 -10.73
C GLU A 48 -0.16 -4.50 -9.73
N ASP A 49 0.60 -3.46 -10.07
CA ASP A 49 1.73 -2.99 -9.25
C ASP A 49 1.27 -2.39 -7.92
N GLY A 50 1.66 -3.00 -6.80
CA GLY A 50 1.22 -2.62 -5.46
C GLY A 50 0.30 -3.65 -4.82
N ALA A 51 -0.27 -4.61 -5.57
CA ALA A 51 -1.11 -5.65 -5.00
C ALA A 51 -0.32 -6.63 -4.11
N SER A 52 0.83 -7.13 -4.61
CA SER A 52 1.69 -8.01 -3.81
C SER A 52 2.35 -7.28 -2.65
N GLY A 53 2.71 -6.02 -2.85
CA GLY A 53 3.28 -5.15 -1.85
C GLY A 53 2.31 -4.84 -0.72
N LEU A 54 1.05 -4.52 -1.04
CA LEU A 54 0.02 -4.23 -0.05
C LEU A 54 -0.31 -5.47 0.78
N LYS A 55 -0.33 -6.65 0.14
CA LYS A 55 -0.41 -7.94 0.85
C LYS A 55 0.74 -8.13 1.84
N ALA A 56 1.96 -7.72 1.48
CA ALA A 56 3.11 -7.78 2.40
C ALA A 56 2.94 -6.84 3.59
N ILE A 57 2.46 -5.61 3.38
CA ILE A 57 2.13 -4.67 4.46
C ILE A 57 1.17 -5.30 5.47
N HIS A 58 0.06 -5.87 4.97
CA HIS A 58 -0.92 -6.54 5.82
C HIS A 58 -0.33 -7.74 6.57
N ALA A 59 0.47 -8.57 5.90
CA ALA A 59 1.10 -9.74 6.51
C ALA A 59 2.07 -9.35 7.63
N CYS A 60 2.70 -8.18 7.56
CA CYS A 60 3.55 -7.62 8.61
C CYS A 60 2.78 -6.81 9.67
N GLY A 61 1.44 -6.85 9.66
CA GLY A 61 0.57 -6.17 10.63
C GLY A 61 0.31 -4.70 10.34
N GLY A 62 0.76 -4.18 9.19
CA GLY A 62 0.49 -2.81 8.76
C GLY A 62 -0.97 -2.58 8.37
N TYR A 63 -1.36 -1.32 8.28
CA TYR A 63 -2.71 -0.90 7.91
C TYR A 63 -2.84 -0.76 6.40
N THR A 64 -3.94 -1.24 5.83
CA THR A 64 -4.12 -1.32 4.38
C THR A 64 -5.38 -0.60 3.91
N ILE A 65 -5.20 0.31 2.95
CA ILE A 65 -6.27 1.14 2.38
C ILE A 65 -6.27 0.96 0.86
N ILE A 66 -7.45 0.79 0.28
CA ILE A 66 -7.65 0.67 -1.16
C ILE A 66 -8.65 1.74 -1.62
N HIS A 67 -8.31 2.49 -2.67
CA HIS A 67 -9.28 3.35 -3.34
C HIS A 67 -10.39 2.49 -3.95
N ASP A 68 -11.65 2.80 -3.65
CA ASP A 68 -12.79 2.07 -4.19
C ASP A 68 -12.70 1.97 -5.74
N PRO A 69 -12.60 0.75 -6.29
CA PRO A 69 -12.52 0.58 -7.73
C PRO A 69 -13.72 1.15 -8.50
N THR A 70 -14.88 1.32 -7.86
CA THR A 70 -16.08 1.89 -8.48
C THR A 70 -15.98 3.40 -8.74
N THR A 71 -15.08 4.10 -8.04
CA THR A 71 -14.83 5.54 -8.19
C THR A 71 -13.52 5.85 -8.92
N CYS A 72 -12.78 4.82 -9.36
CA CYS A 72 -11.49 4.97 -10.00
C CYS A 72 -11.61 5.26 -11.51
N VAL A 73 -10.71 6.12 -12.02
CA VAL A 73 -10.55 6.33 -13.47
C VAL A 73 -9.90 5.10 -14.13
N ALA A 74 -8.96 4.47 -13.43
CA ALA A 74 -8.28 3.25 -13.83
C ALA A 74 -8.33 2.24 -12.68
N LEU A 75 -9.05 1.14 -12.91
CA LEU A 75 -9.52 0.24 -11.86
C LEU A 75 -8.62 -0.98 -11.62
N ASP A 76 -7.66 -1.27 -12.51
CA ASP A 76 -6.87 -2.49 -12.47
C ASP A 76 -6.10 -2.65 -11.15
N MET A 77 -5.30 -1.65 -10.75
CA MET A 77 -4.49 -1.71 -9.52
C MET A 77 -5.36 -1.88 -8.26
N PRO A 78 -6.39 -1.04 -8.05
CA PRO A 78 -7.32 -1.21 -6.94
C PRO A 78 -8.02 -2.58 -6.91
N GLN A 79 -8.42 -3.11 -8.07
CA GLN A 79 -9.03 -4.44 -8.14
C GLN A 79 -8.03 -5.55 -7.82
N ALA A 80 -6.81 -5.46 -8.33
CA ALA A 80 -5.74 -6.41 -8.04
C ALA A 80 -5.41 -6.41 -6.54
N ALA A 81 -5.28 -5.23 -5.93
CA ALA A 81 -5.09 -5.09 -4.49
C ALA A 81 -6.25 -5.71 -3.70
N ARG A 82 -7.50 -5.46 -4.09
CA ARG A 82 -8.70 -6.00 -3.41
C ARG A 82 -8.78 -7.53 -3.50
N LYS A 83 -8.25 -8.13 -4.57
CA LYS A 83 -8.12 -9.59 -4.70
C LYS A 83 -6.96 -10.15 -3.87
N ALA A 84 -5.88 -9.38 -3.70
CA ALA A 84 -4.66 -9.83 -3.05
C ALA A 84 -4.73 -9.80 -1.51
N VAL A 85 -5.49 -8.88 -0.93
CA VAL A 85 -5.52 -8.66 0.53
C VAL A 85 -6.91 -8.26 1.04
N PRO A 86 -7.36 -8.76 2.21
CA PRO A 86 -8.53 -8.22 2.90
C PRO A 86 -8.15 -6.87 3.54
N ALA A 87 -8.29 -5.79 2.76
CA ALA A 87 -7.93 -4.45 3.20
C ALA A 87 -8.74 -4.00 4.43
N ASP A 88 -8.12 -3.19 5.29
CA ASP A 88 -8.78 -2.64 6.46
C ASP A 88 -9.80 -1.56 6.08
N VAL A 89 -9.55 -0.84 4.99
CA VAL A 89 -10.45 0.17 4.42
C VAL A 89 -10.50 0.07 2.89
N VAL A 90 -11.70 0.14 2.34
CA VAL A 90 -11.95 0.43 0.92
C VAL A 90 -12.82 1.68 0.88
N ALA A 91 -12.36 2.75 0.23
CA ALA A 91 -13.02 4.06 0.32
C ALA A 91 -12.83 4.89 -0.96
N PRO A 92 -13.77 5.81 -1.28
CA PRO A 92 -13.60 6.76 -2.39
C PRO A 92 -12.47 7.76 -2.08
N ILE A 93 -11.98 8.48 -3.11
CA ILE A 93 -10.76 9.30 -3.00
C ILE A 93 -10.85 10.40 -1.92
N GLU A 94 -12.02 10.98 -1.73
CA GLU A 94 -12.32 12.00 -0.71
C GLU A 94 -12.12 11.50 0.72
N ASP A 95 -12.27 10.18 0.95
CA ASP A 95 -12.20 9.56 2.26
C ASP A 95 -10.82 8.93 2.54
N ILE A 96 -9.95 8.82 1.55
CA ILE A 96 -8.61 8.24 1.72
C ILE A 96 -7.76 9.07 2.69
N GLY A 97 -7.77 10.40 2.56
CA GLY A 97 -7.04 11.29 3.47
C GLY A 97 -7.47 11.12 4.93
N PRO A 98 -8.78 11.27 5.24
CA PRO A 98 -9.33 10.96 6.55
C PRO A 98 -8.99 9.56 7.06
N ALA A 99 -9.03 8.53 6.20
CA ALA A 99 -8.70 7.16 6.57
C ALA A 99 -7.22 7.00 6.98
N ILE A 100 -6.29 7.67 6.28
CA ILE A 100 -4.87 7.69 6.65
C ILE A 100 -4.69 8.32 8.04
N VAL A 101 -5.32 9.47 8.29
CA VAL A 101 -5.23 10.14 9.60
C VAL A 101 -5.74 9.23 10.71
N LYS A 102 -6.91 8.59 10.50
CA LYS A 102 -7.48 7.65 11.46
C LYS A 102 -6.55 6.46 11.73
N ALA A 103 -5.92 5.90 10.70
CA ALA A 103 -4.98 4.79 10.86
C ALA A 103 -3.74 5.15 11.68
N LEU A 104 -3.35 6.44 11.73
CA LEU A 104 -2.19 6.92 12.48
C LEU A 104 -2.54 7.37 13.90
N THR A 105 -3.77 7.82 14.15
CA THR A 105 -4.16 8.42 15.43
C THR A 105 -4.98 7.48 16.32
N ASP A 106 -5.60 6.45 15.78
CA ASP A 106 -6.43 5.50 16.53
C ASP A 106 -5.56 4.41 17.18
N PRO A 107 -5.43 4.36 18.53
CA PRO A 107 -4.64 3.34 19.22
C PRO A 107 -5.19 1.93 19.07
N SER A 108 -6.47 1.80 18.66
CA SER A 108 -7.12 0.51 18.41
C SER A 108 -6.90 0.00 16.99
N SER A 109 -6.42 0.86 16.08
CA SER A 109 -6.01 0.44 14.73
C SER A 109 -4.78 -0.47 14.83
N LYS A 110 -4.61 -1.37 13.85
CA LYS A 110 -3.54 -2.39 13.85
C LYS A 110 -2.11 -1.83 13.97
N GLY A 111 -1.91 -0.52 13.82
CA GLY A 111 -0.60 0.12 13.73
C GLY A 111 -0.01 0.77 15.00
N LEU A 112 -0.68 0.73 16.15
CA LEU A 112 -0.17 1.34 17.40
C LEU A 112 0.11 0.36 18.56
N ARG A 113 0.10 -0.95 18.31
CA ARG A 113 0.40 -1.97 19.33
C ARG A 113 1.88 -2.32 19.42
#